data_AF-A0A520QP49-F1
#
_entry.id   AF-A0A520QP49-F1
#
_cell.length_a   1.000
_cell.length_b   1.000
_cell.length_c   1.000
_cell.angle_alpha   90.00
_cell.angle_beta   90.00
_cell.angle_gamma   90.00
#
_symmetry.space_group_name_H-M   'P 1'
#
loop_
_entity.id
_entity.type
_entity.pdbx_description
1 polymer ?
#
loop_
_entity_poly.entity_id
_entity_poly.type
_entity_poly.pdbx_seq_one_letter_code
_entity_poly.pdbx_strand_id
1 'polypeptide(L)' 'MHPSEATRELRCARCGVHVTTSGDRVFPFGEQAMLCFECAVACGGVHDEDAEKWTRPPDVTDVLAIERDP' A
#
# COMPACT_ATOMS: atom_id res chain seq x y z
N MET A 1 19.90 25.14 -8.71
CA MET A 1 19.58 24.09 -7.72
C MET A 1 18.11 23.79 -7.94
N HIS A 2 17.79 22.64 -8.55
CA HIS A 2 16.41 22.25 -8.80
C HIS A 2 15.68 22.14 -7.45
N PRO A 3 14.42 22.60 -7.32
CA PRO A 3 13.63 22.25 -6.15
C PRO A 3 13.57 20.73 -6.14
N SER A 4 14.18 20.12 -5.13
CA SER A 4 14.11 18.68 -4.91
C SER A 4 12.65 18.30 -5.03
N GLU A 5 12.30 17.55 -6.08
CA GLU A 5 11.02 16.88 -6.18
C GLU A 5 10.91 16.11 -4.88
N ALA A 6 10.11 16.63 -3.95
CA ALA A 6 9.79 15.93 -2.73
C ALA A 6 9.05 14.68 -3.21
N THR A 7 9.81 13.61 -3.44
CA THR A 7 9.27 12.29 -3.67
C THR A 7 8.44 12.05 -2.43
N ARG A 8 7.11 12.21 -2.55
CA ARG A 8 6.20 11.94 -1.44
C ARG A 8 6.55 10.54 -0.99
N GLU A 9 7.17 10.44 0.18
CA GLU A 9 7.60 9.16 0.73
C GLU A 9 6.32 8.38 1.04
N LEU A 10 5.97 7.49 0.13
CA LEU A 10 4.83 6.62 0.29
C LEU A 10 5.23 5.48 1.22
N ARG A 11 4.42 5.23 2.25
CA ARG A 11 4.69 4.24 3.31
C ARG A 11 3.54 3.27 3.43
N CYS A 12 3.87 2.00 3.71
CA CYS A 12 2.87 1.00 4.03
C CYS A 12 2.17 1.35 5.34
N ALA A 13 0.85 1.48 5.33
CA ALA A 13 0.05 1.83 6.50
C ALA A 13 0.10 0.75 7.61
N ARG A 14 0.50 -0.49 7.28
CA ARG A 14 0.60 -1.60 8.25
C ARG A 14 1.98 -1.74 8.89
N CYS A 15 3.05 -1.70 8.10
CA CYS A 15 4.41 -1.96 8.60
C CYS A 15 5.35 -0.74 8.55
N GLY A 16 4.93 0.36 7.93
CA GLY A 16 5.70 1.61 7.84
C GLY A 16 6.84 1.61 6.82
N VAL A 17 7.06 0.49 6.10
CA VAL A 17 8.13 0.41 5.08
C VAL A 17 7.87 1.39 3.94
N HIS A 18 8.94 1.93 3.37
CA HIS A 18 8.86 2.73 2.16
C HIS A 18 8.41 1.87 0.98
N VAL A 19 7.51 2.41 0.17
CA VAL A 19 6.96 1.77 -1.02
C VAL A 19 6.97 2.78 -2.16
N THR A 20 7.22 2.31 -3.38
CA THR A 20 7.18 3.15 -4.57
C THR A 20 5.98 2.78 -5.44
N THR A 21 5.18 3.76 -5.87
CA THR A 21 4.10 3.49 -6.84
C THR A 21 4.63 3.13 -8.23
N SER A 22 5.91 3.40 -8.48
CA SER A 22 6.59 3.17 -9.75
C SER A 22 7.44 1.89 -9.67
N GLY A 23 6.78 0.74 -9.52
CA GLY A 23 7.44 -0.57 -9.62
C GLY A 23 7.14 -1.54 -8.48
N ASP A 24 6.73 -1.07 -7.30
CA ASP A 24 6.28 -1.98 -6.25
C ASP A 24 4.82 -2.38 -6.45
N ARG A 25 4.52 -3.65 -6.20
CA ARG A 25 3.15 -4.19 -6.16
C ARG A 25 2.45 -3.70 -4.90
N VAL A 26 1.97 -2.46 -4.93
CA VAL A 26 1.26 -1.84 -3.81
C VAL A 26 -0.24 -2.02 -3.97
N PHE A 27 -0.96 -2.03 -2.86
CA PHE A 27 -2.42 -2.00 -2.84
C PHE A 27 -2.89 -0.68 -2.21
N PRO A 28 -3.40 0.29 -3.00
CA PRO A 28 -4.00 1.50 -2.45
C PRO A 28 -5.36 1.18 -1.84
N PHE A 29 -5.68 1.78 -0.69
CA PHE A 29 -6.97 1.64 -0.03
C PHE A 29 -7.30 2.91 0.78
N GLY A 30 -8.58 3.22 0.95
CA GLY A 30 -8.99 4.51 1.52
C GLY A 30 -8.58 5.70 0.62
N GLU A 31 -8.46 6.89 1.20
CA GLU A 31 -8.13 8.11 0.44
C GLU A 31 -6.61 8.35 0.32
N GLN A 32 -5.81 7.93 1.31
CA GLN A 32 -4.38 8.21 1.36
C GLN A 32 -3.51 7.03 1.85
N ALA A 33 -4.10 5.86 2.09
CA ALA A 33 -3.39 4.71 2.64
C ALA A 33 -3.02 3.69 1.55
N MET A 34 -1.97 2.93 1.82
CA MET A 34 -1.51 1.88 0.92
C MET A 34 -0.82 0.76 1.69
N LEU A 35 -0.90 -0.47 1.18
CA LEU A 35 -0.15 -1.61 1.68
C LEU A 35 0.98 -1.95 0.72
N CYS A 36 2.13 -2.35 1.28
CA CYS A 36 3.14 -3.06 0.51
C CYS A 36 2.63 -4.44 0.09
N PHE A 37 3.25 -5.03 -0.92
CA PHE A 37 2.91 -6.35 -1.44
C PHE A 37 2.77 -7.40 -0.34
N GLU A 38 3.80 -7.50 0.52
CA GLU A 38 3.85 -8.50 1.59
C GLU A 38 2.70 -8.32 2.59
N CYS A 39 2.39 -7.07 2.97
CA CYS A 39 1.28 -6.79 3.88
C CYS A 39 -0.08 -7.05 3.23
N ALA A 40 -0.25 -6.73 1.95
CA ALA A 40 -1.45 -7.02 1.21
C ALA A 40 -1.67 -8.54 1.09
N VAL A 41 -0.64 -9.32 0.75
CA VAL A 41 -0.74 -10.78 0.72
C VAL A 41 -1.01 -11.36 2.12
N ALA A 42 -0.34 -10.84 3.16
CA ALA A 42 -0.57 -11.26 4.54
C ALA A 42 -1.97 -10.88 5.07
N CYS A 43 -2.62 -9.90 4.46
CA CYS A 43 -4.02 -9.54 4.69
C CYS A 43 -5.00 -10.37 3.82
N GLY A 44 -4.53 -11.42 3.15
CA GLY A 44 -5.37 -12.29 2.31
C GLY A 44 -5.62 -11.76 0.89
N GLY A 45 -4.89 -10.72 0.48
CA GLY A 45 -4.87 -10.27 -0.91
C GLY A 45 -4.19 -11.29 -1.81
N VAL A 46 -4.70 -11.46 -3.02
CA VAL A 46 -4.10 -12.33 -4.04
C VAL A 46 -3.76 -11.49 -5.24
N HIS A 47 -2.48 -11.41 -5.56
CA HIS A 47 -1.97 -10.74 -6.75
C HIS A 47 -1.67 -11.79 -7.81
N ASP A 48 -2.22 -11.60 -9.00
CA ASP A 48 -1.87 -12.34 -10.19
C ASP A 48 -0.67 -11.66 -10.84
N GLU A 49 0.47 -12.37 -10.86
CA GLU A 49 1.72 -11.85 -11.41
C GLU A 49 1.72 -11.76 -12.94
N ASP A 50 0.94 -12.60 -13.62
CA ASP A 50 0.88 -12.63 -15.08
C ASP A 50 -0.01 -11.50 -15.61
N ALA A 51 -1.15 -11.27 -14.93
CA ALA A 51 -2.08 -10.20 -15.25
C ALA A 51 -1.79 -8.87 -14.52
N GLU A 52 -0.72 -8.83 -13.73
CA GLU A 52 -0.27 -7.68 -12.92
C GLU A 52 -1.41 -6.99 -12.14
N LYS A 53 -2.30 -7.80 -11.55
CA LYS A 53 -3.53 -7.33 -10.91
C LYS A 53 -3.86 -8.07 -9.64
N TRP A 54 -4.52 -7.38 -8.72
CA TRP A 54 -5.14 -8.01 -7.56
C TRP A 54 -6.40 -8.76 -7.99
N THR A 55 -6.37 -10.09 -7.95
CA THR A 55 -7.55 -10.94 -8.19
C THR A 55 -8.44 -11.04 -6.96
N ARG A 56 -7.85 -10.85 -5.78
CA ARG A 56 -8.57 -10.69 -4.52
C ARG A 56 -7.97 -9.51 -3.75
N PRO A 57 -8.78 -8.52 -3.31
CA PRO A 57 -8.27 -7.43 -2.49
C PRO A 57 -7.89 -7.94 -1.08
N PRO A 58 -6.83 -7.38 -0.46
CA PRO A 58 -6.52 -7.63 0.94
C PRO A 58 -7.61 -7.13 1.87
N ASP A 59 -7.75 -7.78 3.04
CA ASP A 59 -8.55 -7.27 4.13
C ASP A 59 -7.80 -6.13 4.85
N VAL A 60 -8.38 -4.93 4.78
CA VAL A 60 -7.81 -3.71 5.35
C VAL A 60 -8.62 -3.19 6.53
N THR A 61 -9.61 -3.95 7.03
CA THR A 61 -10.48 -3.50 8.14
C THR A 61 -9.68 -3.15 9.39
N ASP A 62 -8.70 -3.99 9.78
CA ASP A 62 -7.83 -3.71 10.93
C ASP A 62 -6.95 -2.48 10.72
N VAL A 63 -6.51 -2.21 9.48
CA VAL A 63 -5.64 -1.07 9.17
C VAL A 63 -6.43 0.23 9.14
N LEU A 64 -7.66 0.20 8.62
CA LEU A 64 -8.58 1.35 8.63
C LEU A 64 -9.06 1.72 10.04
N ALA A 65 -9.04 0.78 10.99
CA ALA A 65 -9.37 1.07 12.38
C ALA A 65 -8.34 1.99 13.07
N ILE A 66 -7.10 2.03 12.58
CA ILE A 66 -6.00 2.81 13.18
C ILE A 66 -6.14 4.31 12.89
N GLU A 67 -6.71 4.71 11.75
CA GLU A 67 -6.91 6.13 11.40
C GLU A 67 -8.11 6.78 12.14
N ARG A 68 -8.76 6.03 13.02
CA ARG A 68 -10.00 6.44 13.70
C ARG A 68 -9.83 6.74 15.19
N ASP A 69 -8.60 6.92 15.67
CA ASP A 69 -8.30 7.47 16.99
C ASP A 69 -7.74 8.90 16.81
N PRO A 70 -8.55 9.95 17.05
CA PRO A 70 -8.17 11.36 16.88
C PRO A 70 -7.26 11.89 17.99
#